data_AF-J9FBD7-F1
#
_entry.id   AF-J9FBD7-F1
#
_cell.length_a   1.000
_cell.length_b   1.000
_cell.length_c   1.000
_cell.angle_alpha   90.00
_cell.angle_beta   90.00
_cell.angle_gamma   90.00
#
_symmetry.space_group_name_H-M   'P 1'
#
loop_
_entity.id
_entity.type
_entity.pdbx_description
1 polymer ?
#
loop_
_entity_poly.entity_id
_entity_poly.type
_entity_poly.pdbx_seq_one_letter_code
_entity_poly.pdbx_strand_id
1 'polypeptide(L)'
;MKENFTQVSKENLRPVDVKERVKTFEDACNELGSEHPCVVAYNELQKAISKMANTEGTKDVTAFLKMRIITAALNEGWKPTFEEDEWVYYPCY
;
A
#
# COMPACT_ATOMS: atom_id res chain seq x y z
N MET A 1 -10.14 -47.23 1.09
CA MET A 1 -9.56 -45.93 1.52
C MET A 1 -10.27 -44.84 0.74
N LYS A 2 -11.00 -43.95 1.41
CA LYS A 2 -11.56 -42.75 0.76
C LYS A 2 -10.57 -41.63 1.05
N GLU A 3 -9.98 -41.07 0.01
CA GLU A 3 -9.09 -39.91 0.12
C GLU A 3 -9.93 -38.71 0.58
N ASN A 4 -9.59 -38.16 1.74
CA ASN A 4 -10.17 -36.93 2.24
C ASN A 4 -9.49 -35.77 1.50
N PHE A 5 -10.14 -35.27 0.44
CA PHE A 5 -9.76 -34.02 -0.18
C PHE A 5 -10.09 -32.88 0.78
N THR A 6 -9.06 -32.38 1.46
CA THR A 6 -9.16 -31.18 2.29
C THR A 6 -9.68 -30.04 1.42
N GLN A 7 -10.86 -29.50 1.74
CA GLN A 7 -11.35 -28.26 1.14
C GLN A 7 -10.33 -27.15 1.45
N VAL A 8 -9.53 -26.77 0.46
CA VAL A 8 -8.63 -25.63 0.54
C VAL A 8 -9.51 -24.38 0.63
N SER A 9 -9.58 -23.75 1.80
CA SER A 9 -10.27 -22.46 1.96
C SER A 9 -9.56 -21.39 1.14
N LYS A 10 -10.28 -20.35 0.69
CA LYS A 10 -9.70 -19.22 -0.07
C LYS A 10 -8.52 -18.55 0.66
N GLU A 11 -8.50 -18.60 1.99
CA GLU A 11 -7.41 -18.09 2.82
C GLU A 11 -6.08 -18.81 2.58
N ASN A 12 -6.12 -20.10 2.23
CA ASN A 12 -4.93 -20.92 1.97
C ASN A 12 -4.34 -20.70 0.56
N LEU A 13 -4.95 -19.85 -0.28
CA LEU A 13 -4.45 -19.50 -1.62
C LEU A 13 -3.70 -18.15 -1.65
N ARG A 14 -3.70 -17.39 -0.56
CA ARG A 14 -3.02 -16.09 -0.50
C ARG A 14 -1.51 -16.30 -0.32
N PRO A 15 -0.65 -15.78 -1.23
CA PRO A 15 0.78 -15.86 -1.03
C PRO A 15 1.20 -15.23 0.30
N VAL A 16 2.04 -15.95 1.06
CA VAL A 16 2.56 -15.47 2.35
C VAL A 16 3.45 -14.24 2.15
N ASP A 17 4.28 -14.23 1.11
CA ASP A 17 5.14 -13.08 0.78
C ASP A 17 4.31 -11.95 0.16
N VAL A 18 4.31 -10.78 0.80
CA VAL A 18 3.64 -9.57 0.31
C VAL A 18 4.13 -9.10 -1.05
N LYS A 19 5.40 -9.36 -1.41
CA LYS A 19 5.96 -9.00 -2.72
C LYS A 19 5.39 -9.85 -3.86
N GLU A 20 4.88 -11.04 -3.56
CA GLU A 20 4.18 -11.86 -4.55
C GLU A 20 2.74 -11.38 -4.79
N ARG A 21 2.17 -10.66 -3.83
CA ARG A 21 0.82 -10.08 -3.92
C ARG A 21 0.82 -8.68 -4.51
N VAL A 22 1.81 -7.87 -4.19
CA VAL A 22 1.92 -6.47 -4.61
C VAL A 22 2.98 -6.34 -5.71
N LYS A 23 2.57 -6.47 -6.98
CA LYS A 23 3.47 -6.35 -8.15
C LYS A 23 3.25 -5.05 -8.91
N THR A 24 2.06 -4.49 -8.79
CA THR A 24 1.65 -3.26 -9.45
C THR A 24 1.14 -2.24 -8.43
N PHE A 25 1.00 -0.99 -8.87
CA PHE A 25 0.36 0.04 -8.07
C PHE A 25 -1.11 -0.31 -7.77
N GLU A 26 -1.81 -0.95 -8.70
CA GLU A 26 -3.20 -1.35 -8.53
C GLU A 26 -3.33 -2.47 -7.50
N ASP A 27 -2.40 -3.43 -7.49
CA ASP A 27 -2.32 -4.44 -6.44
C ASP A 27 -2.16 -3.79 -5.06
N ALA A 28 -1.30 -2.77 -4.94
CA ALA A 28 -1.11 -2.04 -3.68
C ALA A 28 -2.39 -1.33 -3.21
N CYS A 29 -3.14 -0.71 -4.14
CA CYS A 29 -4.44 -0.11 -3.83
C CYS A 29 -5.46 -1.17 -3.37
N ASN A 30 -5.52 -2.31 -4.06
CA ASN A 30 -6.44 -3.40 -3.73
C ASN A 30 -6.10 -4.05 -2.38
N GLU A 31 -4.81 -4.20 -2.09
CA GLU A 31 -4.29 -4.76 -0.86
C GLU A 31 -4.65 -3.90 0.37
N LEU A 32 -4.62 -2.57 0.23
CA LEU A 32 -5.01 -1.64 1.30
C LEU A 32 -6.53 -1.39 1.38
N GLY A 33 -7.23 -1.49 0.25
CA GLY A 33 -8.65 -1.16 0.12
C GLY A 33 -8.93 0.33 -0.14
N SER A 34 -10.12 0.61 -0.68
CA SER A 34 -10.54 1.95 -1.12
C SER A 34 -10.59 2.99 0.00
N GLU A 35 -10.95 2.55 1.21
CA GLU A 35 -11.12 3.42 2.37
C GLU A 35 -9.80 3.73 3.09
N HIS A 36 -8.69 3.13 2.66
CA HIS A 36 -7.40 3.39 3.28
C HIS A 36 -7.00 4.87 3.07
N PRO A 37 -6.57 5.60 4.11
CA PRO A 37 -6.32 7.05 4.01
C PRO A 37 -5.37 7.46 2.88
N CYS A 38 -4.33 6.66 2.59
CA CYS A 38 -3.43 6.92 1.47
C CYS A 38 -4.13 6.79 0.10
N VAL A 39 -5.03 5.81 -0.06
CA VAL A 39 -5.77 5.57 -1.31
C VAL A 39 -6.80 6.68 -1.52
N VAL A 40 -7.52 7.08 -0.47
CA VAL A 40 -8.44 8.23 -0.48
C VAL A 40 -7.70 9.51 -0.90
N ALA A 41 -6.56 9.82 -0.28
CA ALA A 41 -5.78 11.01 -0.61
C ALA A 41 -5.31 11.04 -2.08
N TYR A 42 -4.85 9.89 -2.61
CA TYR A 42 -4.49 9.76 -4.01
C TYR A 42 -5.69 10.02 -4.92
N ASN A 43 -6.84 9.39 -4.65
CA ASN A 43 -8.04 9.53 -5.46
C ASN A 43 -8.56 10.97 -5.48
N GLU A 44 -8.58 11.66 -4.33
CA GLU A 44 -8.98 13.06 -4.25
C GLU A 44 -8.00 13.97 -5.02
N LEU A 45 -6.69 13.72 -4.94
CA LEU A 45 -5.72 14.46 -5.75
C LEU A 45 -5.97 14.23 -7.25
N GLN A 46 -6.17 12.98 -7.69
CA GLN A 46 -6.44 12.69 -9.10
C GLN A 46 -7.73 13.38 -9.60
N LYS A 47 -8.78 13.43 -8.77
CA LYS A 47 -10.02 14.18 -9.07
C LYS A 47 -9.80 15.69 -9.16
N ALA A 48 -8.87 16.24 -8.39
CA ALA A 48 -8.51 17.65 -8.45
C ALA A 48 -7.69 17.96 -9.71
N ILE A 49 -6.67 17.14 -10.00
CA ILE A 49 -5.79 17.25 -11.17
C ILE A 49 -6.60 17.19 -12.47
N SER A 50 -7.61 16.31 -12.56
CA SER A 50 -8.43 16.17 -13.77
C SER A 50 -9.24 17.42 -14.11
N LYS A 51 -9.38 18.37 -13.17
CA LYS A 51 -10.07 19.65 -13.36
C LYS A 51 -9.10 20.81 -13.68
N MET A 52 -7.79 20.57 -13.65
CA MET A 52 -6.77 21.59 -13.87
C MET A 52 -6.35 21.66 -15.34
N ALA A 53 -6.09 22.88 -15.83
CA ALA A 53 -5.59 23.09 -17.20
C ALA A 53 -4.09 22.77 -17.37
N ASN A 54 -3.31 22.78 -16.28
CA ASN A 54 -1.90 22.43 -16.25
C ASN A 54 -1.61 21.58 -15.00
N THR A 55 -0.92 20.45 -15.19
CA THR A 55 -0.68 19.44 -14.17
C THR A 55 0.81 19.22 -13.89
N GLU A 56 1.72 19.97 -14.52
CA GLU A 56 3.17 19.74 -14.43
C GLU A 56 3.66 19.78 -12.98
N GLY A 57 3.18 20.74 -12.19
CA GLY A 57 3.52 20.89 -10.76
C GLY A 57 2.84 19.90 -9.82
N THR A 58 2.20 18.86 -10.34
CA THR A 58 1.51 17.83 -9.53
C THR A 58 2.07 16.42 -9.73
N LYS A 59 3.04 16.26 -10.65
CA LYS A 59 3.65 14.97 -10.98
C LYS A 59 4.45 14.39 -9.82
N ASP A 60 5.22 15.22 -9.15
CA ASP A 60 5.98 14.90 -7.95
C ASP A 60 5.07 14.49 -6.79
N VAL A 61 3.99 15.26 -6.56
CA VAL A 61 2.98 14.95 -5.54
C VAL A 61 2.29 13.62 -5.85
N THR A 62 1.93 13.39 -7.12
CA THR A 62 1.34 12.12 -7.58
C THR A 62 2.28 10.95 -7.35
N ALA A 63 3.57 11.09 -7.71
CA ALA A 63 4.57 10.06 -7.50
C ALA A 63 4.77 9.75 -6.01
N PHE A 64 4.81 10.78 -5.16
CA PHE A 64 4.91 10.64 -3.72
C PHE A 64 3.71 9.89 -3.11
N LEU A 65 2.48 10.21 -3.54
CA LEU A 65 1.30 9.48 -3.07
C LEU A 65 1.29 8.02 -3.51
N LYS A 66 1.74 7.73 -4.73
CA LYS A 66 1.92 6.34 -5.19
C LYS A 66 2.92 5.59 -4.32
N MET A 67 4.06 6.21 -4.01
CA MET A 67 5.08 5.63 -3.12
C MET A 67 4.50 5.32 -1.73
N ARG A 68 3.73 6.24 -1.14
CA ARG A 68 3.09 6.04 0.17
C ARG A 68 2.14 4.82 0.19
N ILE A 69 1.37 4.63 -0.87
CA ILE A 69 0.47 3.47 -1.01
C ILE A 69 1.27 2.18 -1.10
N ILE A 70 2.29 2.14 -1.98
CA ILE A 70 3.14 0.96 -2.16
C ILE A 70 3.84 0.59 -0.85
N THR A 71 4.45 1.55 -0.16
CA THR A 71 5.11 1.30 1.13
C THR A 71 4.13 0.81 2.19
N ALA A 72 2.95 1.41 2.30
CA ALA A 72 1.95 0.97 3.27
C ALA A 72 1.47 -0.46 2.98
N ALA A 73 1.25 -0.82 1.71
CA ALA A 73 0.86 -2.16 1.31
C ALA A 73 1.95 -3.19 1.63
N LEU A 74 3.22 -2.87 1.32
CA LEU A 74 4.37 -3.74 1.60
C LEU A 74 4.68 -3.89 3.09
N ASN A 75 4.35 -2.89 3.91
CA ASN A 75 4.59 -2.93 5.35
C ASN A 75 3.55 -3.74 6.14
N GLU A 76 2.44 -4.16 5.52
CA GLU A 76 1.41 -4.99 6.16
C GLU A 76 0.89 -4.44 7.51
N GLY A 77 0.81 -3.11 7.62
CA GLY A 77 0.37 -2.43 8.83
C GLY A 77 1.42 -2.31 9.93
N TRP A 78 2.65 -2.81 9.73
CA TRP A 78 3.77 -2.54 10.61
C TRP A 78 4.02 -1.04 10.74
N LYS A 79 4.19 -0.59 11.98
CA LYS A 79 4.54 0.77 12.34
C LYS A 79 5.68 0.70 13.37
N PRO A 80 6.61 1.67 13.35
CA PRO A 80 7.59 1.79 14.42
C PRO A 80 6.86 1.94 15.76
N THR A 81 7.36 1.25 16.78
CA THR A 81 6.83 1.33 18.14
C THR A 81 7.51 2.43 18.94
N PHE A 82 8.68 2.90 18.47
CA PHE A 82 9.53 3.89 19.13
C PHE A 82 9.93 3.49 20.56
N GLU A 83 10.02 2.19 20.82
CA GLU A 83 10.55 1.65 22.08
C GLU A 83 12.06 1.90 22.17
N GLU A 84 12.61 1.88 23.39
CA GLU A 84 14.00 2.31 23.69
C GLU A 84 15.09 1.59 22.86
N ASP A 85 14.80 0.39 22.34
CA ASP A 85 15.74 -0.42 21.56
C ASP A 85 15.58 -0.28 20.02
N GLU A 86 14.67 0.57 19.52
CA GLU A 86 14.52 0.82 18.09
C GLU A 86 15.50 1.91 17.59
N TRP A 87 16.36 1.56 16.63
CA TRP A 87 17.19 2.53 15.92
C TRP A 87 16.33 3.40 15.00
N VAL A 88 15.93 4.58 15.49
CA VAL A 88 15.23 5.59 14.70
C VAL A 88 16.19 6.66 14.19
N TYR A 89 16.05 7.00 12.92
CA TYR A 89 16.78 8.13 12.34
C TYR A 89 16.26 9.43 12.95
N TYR A 90 17.09 10.09 13.75
CA TYR A 90 16.81 11.43 14.25
C TYR A 90 17.32 12.45 13.22
N PRO A 91 16.48 13.35 12.70
CA PRO A 91 16.97 14.41 11.84
C PRO A 91 17.91 15.32 12.64
N CYS A 92 19.17 15.42 12.23
CA CYS A 92 20.08 16.44 12.75
C CYS A 92 19.61 17.81 12.21
N TYR A 93 19.14 18.66 13.11
CA TYR A 93 18.82 20.07 12.83
C TYR A 93 20.08 20.93 12.73
#